data_AF-A0A2P6MJY0-F1
#
_entry.id   AF-A0A2P6MJY0-F1
#
_cell.length_a   1.000
_cell.length_b   1.000
_cell.length_c   1.000
_cell.angle_alpha   90.00
_cell.angle_beta   90.00
_cell.angle_gamma   90.00
#
_symmetry.space_group_name_H-M   'P 1'
#
loop_
_entity.id
_entity.type
_entity.pdbx_description
1 polymer ?
#
loop_
_entity_poly.entity_id
_entity_poly.type
_entity_poly.pdbx_seq_one_letter_code
_entity_poly.pdbx_strand_id
1 'polypeptide(L)' 'MSITHFPDLTELVHAPRAFSIKFPLGRTFGQPGRSDLQENIVRDMLDGLSTLSLEEVRKLPYRWKRD' A
#
# COMPACT_ATOMS: atom_id res chain seq x y z
N MET A 1 10.68 -3.33 1.49
CA MET A 1 9.49 -2.47 1.35
C MET A 1 8.25 -3.34 1.47
N SER A 2 7.24 -2.92 2.23
CA SER A 2 6.04 -3.71 2.50
C SER A 2 4.74 -2.96 2.14
N ILE A 3 3.64 -3.69 2.02
CA ILE A 3 2.28 -3.12 1.96
C ILE A 3 1.50 -3.67 3.15
N THR A 4 0.83 -2.78 3.89
CA THR A 4 0.14 -3.10 5.13
C THR A 4 -1.32 -2.63 5.10
N HIS A 5 -2.17 -3.37 5.82
CA HIS A 5 -3.55 -2.96 6.11
C HIS A 5 -3.69 -2.38 7.53
N PHE A 6 -2.62 -2.41 8.32
CA PHE A 6 -2.57 -1.99 9.72
C PHE A 6 -1.47 -0.92 9.89
N PRO A 7 -1.70 0.32 9.42
CA PRO A 7 -0.68 1.38 9.46
C PRO A 7 -0.19 1.65 10.89
N ASP A 8 -1.10 1.77 11.85
CA ASP A 8 -0.76 2.12 13.24
C ASP A 8 0.17 1.07 13.89
N LEU A 9 -0.08 -0.23 13.64
CA LEU A 9 0.81 -1.30 14.09
C LEU A 9 2.16 -1.27 13.36
N THR A 10 2.15 -0.92 12.08
CA THR A 10 3.36 -0.86 11.24
C THR A 10 4.28 0.28 11.69
N GLU A 11 3.70 1.41 12.08
CA GLU A 11 4.40 2.53 12.72
C GLU A 11 4.94 2.12 14.10
N LEU A 12 4.14 1.45 14.93
CA LEU A 12 4.55 1.00 16.28
C LEU A 12 5.76 0.07 16.28
N VAL A 13 5.90 -0.79 15.27
CA VAL A 13 7.04 -1.72 15.14
C VAL A 13 8.21 -1.15 14.35
N HIS A 14 8.20 0.15 14.01
CA HIS A 14 9.26 0.82 13.26
C HIS A 14 9.61 0.10 11.94
N ALA A 15 8.59 -0.29 11.16
CA ALA A 15 8.85 -0.91 9.86
C ALA A 15 9.57 0.08 8.92
N PRO A 16 10.65 -0.31 8.21
CA PRO A 16 11.46 0.65 7.47
C PRO A 16 10.71 1.44 6.39
N ARG A 17 10.07 0.77 5.42
CA ARG A 17 9.31 1.47 4.38
C ARG A 17 8.05 0.70 4.08
N ALA A 18 6.91 1.34 4.27
CA ALA A 18 5.63 0.70 4.05
C ALA A 18 4.62 1.61 3.33
N PHE A 19 3.79 0.96 2.52
CA PHE A 19 2.57 1.57 2.01
C PHE A 19 1.36 1.03 2.77
N SER A 20 0.42 1.91 3.10
CA SER A 20 -0.86 1.52 3.68
C SER A 20 -1.96 1.58 2.63
N ILE A 21 -2.69 0.48 2.48
CA ILE A 21 -3.86 0.40 1.59
C ILE A 21 -5.08 -0.09 2.36
N LYS A 22 -6.23 0.55 2.14
CA LYS A 22 -7.48 0.26 2.85
C LYS A 22 -8.41 -0.60 2.00
N PHE A 23 -7.96 -1.80 1.67
CA PHE A 23 -8.78 -2.80 0.98
C PHE A 23 -9.32 -3.85 1.96
N PRO A 24 -10.57 -4.32 1.76
CA PRO A 24 -11.17 -5.31 2.64
C PRO A 24 -10.50 -6.67 2.49
N LEU A 25 -10.53 -7.48 3.55
CA LEU A 25 -10.13 -8.90 3.54
C LEU A 25 -8.69 -9.14 3.04
N GLY A 26 -7.77 -8.20 3.29
CA GLY A 26 -6.36 -8.36 2.90
C GLY A 26 -6.11 -8.35 1.39
N ARG A 27 -7.04 -7.83 0.59
CA ARG A 27 -6.95 -7.81 -0.88
C ARG A 27 -5.98 -6.72 -1.37
N THR A 28 -4.69 -6.85 -1.05
CA THR A 28 -3.64 -5.83 -1.28
C THR A 28 -3.66 -5.19 -2.67
N PHE A 29 -3.90 -5.97 -3.72
CA PHE A 29 -3.86 -5.53 -5.12
C PHE A 29 -5.26 -5.27 -5.73
N GLY A 30 -6.30 -5.20 -4.90
CA GLY A 30 -7.65 -4.89 -5.34
C GLY A 30 -8.41 -6.09 -5.92
N GLN A 31 -9.40 -5.79 -6.78
CA GLN A 31 -10.26 -6.80 -7.41
C GLN A 31 -9.48 -7.62 -8.47
N PRO A 32 -9.78 -8.92 -8.64
CA PRO A 32 -9.28 -9.70 -9.77
C PRO A 32 -9.63 -9.04 -11.11
N GLY A 33 -8.72 -9.09 -12.08
CA GLY A 33 -8.93 -8.53 -13.42
C GLY A 33 -8.74 -7.02 -13.56
N ARG A 34 -8.55 -6.28 -12.47
CA ARG A 34 -8.21 -4.85 -12.49
C ARG A 34 -6.71 -4.63 -12.68
N SER A 35 -6.18 -5.07 -13.81
CA SER A 35 -4.74 -4.95 -14.13
C SER A 35 -4.24 -3.50 -14.06
N ASP A 36 -5.09 -2.54 -14.44
CA ASP A 36 -4.85 -1.10 -14.31
C ASP A 36 -4.54 -0.68 -12.85
N LEU A 37 -5.36 -1.12 -11.90
CA LEU A 37 -5.18 -0.84 -10.49
C LEU A 37 -3.95 -1.54 -9.94
N GLN A 38 -3.76 -2.80 -10.32
CA GLN A 38 -2.64 -3.62 -9.87
C GLN A 38 -1.30 -3.02 -10.33
N GLU A 39 -1.22 -2.59 -11.60
CA GLU A 39 -0.05 -1.91 -12.15
C GLU A 39 0.24 -0.62 -11.41
N ASN A 40 -0.77 0.22 -11.17
CA ASN A 40 -0.59 1.49 -10.46
C ASN A 40 -0.07 1.27 -9.03
N ILE A 41 -0.59 0.27 -8.30
CA ILE A 41 -0.10 -0.07 -6.95
C ILE A 41 1.37 -0.52 -6.99
N VAL A 42 1.75 -1.34 -7.97
CA VAL A 42 3.15 -1.79 -8.12
C VAL A 42 4.05 -0.62 -8.49
N ARG A 43 3.61 0.27 -9.38
CA ARG A 43 4.35 1.46 -9.79
C ARG A 43 4.60 2.39 -8.60
N ASP A 44 3.57 2.71 -7.82
CA ASP A 44 3.72 3.49 -6.59
C ASP A 44 4.69 2.82 -5.59
N MET A 45 4.64 1.49 -5.50
CA MET A 45 5.56 0.71 -4.67
C MET A 45 7.03 0.92 -5.10
N LEU A 46 7.29 0.82 -6.40
CA LEU A 46 8.63 0.99 -6.97
C LEU A 46 9.12 2.43 -6.83
N ASP A 47 8.26 3.42 -7.12
CA ASP A 47 8.59 4.84 -6.97
C ASP A 47 8.89 5.19 -5.50
N GLY A 48 8.16 4.57 -4.56
CA GLY A 48 8.38 4.70 -3.13
C GLY A 48 9.76 4.24 -2.65
N LEU A 49 10.44 3.31 -3.35
CA LEU A 49 11.79 2.88 -2.99
C LEU A 49 12.80 4.03 -3.01
N SER A 50 12.57 5.02 -3.88
CA SER A 50 13.43 6.20 -4.06
C SER A 50 12.94 7.45 -3.33
N THR A 51 11.65 7.51 -2.96
CA THR A 51 11.01 8.73 -2.43
C THR A 51 10.58 8.65 -0.95
N LEU A 52 10.58 7.46 -0.35
CA LEU A 52 10.24 7.29 1.08
C LEU A 52 11.49 7.42 1.95
N SER A 53 11.32 8.07 3.11
CA SER A 53 12.32 8.07 4.17
C SER A 53 12.44 6.69 4.86
N LEU A 54 13.38 6.53 5.80
CA LEU A 54 13.79 5.22 6.34
C LEU A 54 12.75 4.53 7.24
N GLU A 55 11.75 5.25 7.75
CA GLU A 55 10.67 4.73 8.62
C GLU A 55 9.33 5.40 8.26
N GLU A 56 8.99 5.44 6.97
CA GLU A 56 7.80 6.11 6.47
C GLU A 56 6.70 5.13 6.07
N VAL A 57 5.50 5.37 6.62
CA VAL A 57 4.26 4.71 6.23
C VAL A 57 3.42 5.66 5.38
N ARG A 58 3.44 5.48 4.06
CA ARG A 58 2.67 6.32 3.13
C ARG A 58 1.30 5.70 2.84
N LYS A 59 0.23 6.49 2.97
CA LYS A 59 -1.13 6.05 2.65
C LYS A 59 -1.38 6.17 1.15
N LEU A 60 -1.72 5.05 0.50
CA LEU A 60 -2.08 5.06 -0.92
C LEU A 60 -3.53 5.57 -1.10
N PRO A 61 -3.81 6.33 -2.17
CA PRO A 61 -5.12 6.96 -2.38
C PRO A 61 -6.20 6.00 -2.91
N TYR A 62 -5.88 4.72 -3.10
CA TYR A 62 -6.82 3.75 -3.67
C TYR A 62 -7.97 3.41 -2.71
N ARG A 63 -9.18 3.41 -3.27
CA ARG A 63 -10.39 3.03 -2.54
C ARG A 63 -11.02 1.79 -3.17
N TRP A 64 -11.52 0.90 -2.33
CA TRP A 64 -12.33 -0.21 -2.80
C TRP A 64 -13.64 0.35 -3.35
N LYS A 65 -13.88 0.18 -4.65
CA LYS A 65 -15.19 0.50 -5.23
C LYS A 65 -16.22 -0.44 -4.61
N ARG A 66 -17.14 0.13 -3.84
CA ARG A 66 -18.38 -0.53 -3.45
C ARG A 66 -19.35 -0.22 -4.58
N ASP A 67 -19.72 -1.26 -5.31
CA ASP A 67 -20.94 -1.21 -6.12
C ASP A 67 -22.16 -1.07 -5.19
#